data_AF-A0A5Q0GTB9-F1
#
_entry.id   AF-A0A5Q0GTB9-F1
#
_cell.length_a   1.000
_cell.length_b   1.000
_cell.length_c   1.000
_cell.angle_alpha   90.00
_cell.angle_beta   90.00
_cell.angle_gamma   90.00
#
_symmetry.space_group_name_H-M   'P 1'
#
loop_
_entity.id
_entity.type
_entity.pdbx_description
1 polymer ?
#
loop_
_entity_poly.entity_id
_entity_poly.type
_entity_poly.pdbx_seq_one_letter_code
_entity_poly.pdbx_strand_id
1 'polypeptide(L)'
;MSEGTGAGPRTSLYEHVLRLHEQHPDGPLPRGGEPFPNDPPRRGRRPARTDRRLAGADAAAVLDRYLAGDAHPSALVGAFRELSVPIHPNDHLAAAALRTDRERVRRTGRWLVRHGPAEADVLVGLALLASDWDEDDIPLIRTIGLSALTFGPLAAAALQRRRGGADALLWLGERVTGWGRVSVVEALCRVGGERARPWLLRRACDGDFLNAYFAGEVATAAHLHHAITTGSDDALVDHTGRLLVVLGCASGMGTTLGGYPPARAVVEAHAGHLARQAPTADRFATAVSIASDLAGPKAVAGATREQRDDLVERYRAVLDRDAWCAVVRPLPADPGDRYAWLPRAGAALGLRAFGA
;
A
#
# COMPACT_ATOMS: atom_id res chain seq x y z
N MET A 1 33.28 13.31 40.97
CA MET A 1 33.59 12.45 39.80
C MET A 1 32.26 12.17 39.12
N SER A 2 31.96 12.89 38.05
CA SER A 2 30.75 12.66 37.24
C SER A 2 31.20 11.88 36.00
N GLU A 3 30.88 10.60 35.96
CA GLU A 3 31.11 9.75 34.81
C GLU A 3 30.29 10.24 33.62
N GLY A 4 30.96 10.36 32.48
CA GLY A 4 30.39 10.85 31.24
C GLY A 4 29.39 9.86 30.65
N THR A 5 28.17 10.33 30.40
CA THR A 5 27.31 9.79 29.36
C THR A 5 27.83 10.26 28.01
N GLY A 6 28.87 9.58 27.53
CA GLY A 6 29.24 9.62 26.12
C GLY A 6 28.03 9.15 25.31
N ALA A 7 27.33 10.09 24.66
CA ALA A 7 26.32 9.75 23.67
C ALA A 7 27.04 8.94 22.58
N GLY A 8 26.73 7.65 22.48
CA GLY A 8 27.22 6.82 21.39
C GLY A 8 26.92 7.48 20.03
N PRO A 9 27.65 7.12 18.96
CA PRO A 9 27.48 7.73 17.66
C PRO A 9 26.01 7.65 17.23
N ARG A 10 25.38 8.82 17.02
CA ARG A 10 24.00 8.91 16.54
C ARG A 10 23.95 8.30 15.13
N THR A 11 23.47 7.06 15.05
CA THR A 11 23.26 6.36 13.77
C THR A 11 22.17 7.11 12.99
N SER A 12 22.39 7.40 11.71
CA SER A 12 21.34 8.04 10.91
C SER A 12 20.19 7.07 10.64
N LEU A 13 18.99 7.58 10.39
CA LEU A 13 17.86 6.72 10.02
C LEU A 13 18.11 5.96 8.72
N TYR A 14 18.84 6.57 7.79
CA TYR A 14 19.24 5.91 6.55
C TYR A 14 20.14 4.69 6.81
N GLU A 15 21.18 4.85 7.64
CA GLU A 15 22.08 3.74 8.00
C GLU A 15 21.35 2.62 8.74
N HIS A 16 20.41 2.99 9.61
CA HIS A 16 19.56 2.04 10.32
C HIS A 16 18.68 1.23 9.37
N VAL A 17 17.97 1.91 8.47
CA VAL A 17 17.10 1.26 7.47
C VAL A 17 17.91 0.39 6.51
N LEU A 18 19.07 0.86 6.06
CA LEU A 18 19.97 0.08 5.20
C LEU A 18 20.41 -1.22 5.88
N ARG A 19 20.84 -1.14 7.15
CA ARG A 19 21.25 -2.31 7.93
C ARG A 19 20.12 -3.33 8.12
N LEU A 20 18.90 -2.85 8.39
CA LEU A 20 17.73 -3.73 8.49
C LEU A 20 17.40 -4.38 7.15
N HIS A 21 17.55 -3.66 6.04
CA HIS A 21 17.33 -4.22 4.72
C HIS A 21 18.37 -5.28 4.36
N GLU A 22 19.63 -5.09 4.71
CA GLU A 22 20.68 -6.11 4.51
C GLU A 22 20.37 -7.41 5.26
N GLN A 23 19.69 -7.31 6.42
CA GLN A 23 19.24 -8.47 7.20
C GLN A 23 17.94 -9.10 6.64
N HIS A 24 17.15 -8.33 5.90
CA HIS A 24 15.85 -8.72 5.33
C HIS A 24 15.73 -8.28 3.86
N PRO A 25 16.52 -8.85 2.94
CA PRO A 25 16.68 -8.31 1.58
C PRO A 25 15.43 -8.48 0.70
N ASP A 26 14.61 -9.49 0.97
CA ASP A 26 13.47 -9.88 0.11
C ASP A 26 12.10 -9.63 0.74
N GLY A 27 12.07 -9.12 1.97
CA GLY A 27 10.83 -8.93 2.73
C GLY A 27 10.67 -7.51 3.27
N PRO A 28 9.50 -7.22 3.86
CA PRO A 28 9.31 -5.99 4.60
C PRO A 28 10.24 -5.91 5.81
N LEU A 29 10.61 -4.69 6.18
CA LEU A 29 11.39 -4.47 7.39
C LEU A 29 10.58 -4.92 8.62
N PRO A 30 11.22 -5.57 9.61
CA PRO A 30 10.58 -5.89 10.88
C PRO A 30 9.97 -4.63 11.51
N ARG A 31 8.67 -4.69 11.85
CA ARG A 31 7.91 -3.56 12.43
C ARG A 31 8.04 -2.25 11.63
N GLY A 32 8.22 -2.34 10.31
CA GLY A 32 8.37 -1.18 9.45
C GLY A 32 9.64 -0.35 9.69
N GLY A 33 10.66 -0.91 10.37
CA GLY A 33 11.91 -0.23 10.72
C GLY A 33 12.00 0.24 12.17
N GLU A 34 10.94 0.11 12.96
CA GLU A 34 10.91 0.54 14.37
C GLU A 34 11.53 -0.49 15.34
N PRO A 35 12.12 -0.05 16.48
CA PRO A 35 12.23 1.34 16.93
C PRO A 35 13.35 2.10 16.21
N PHE A 36 13.18 3.41 16.05
CA PHE A 36 14.21 4.28 15.50
C PHE A 36 15.28 4.61 16.55
N PRO A 37 16.58 4.61 16.17
CA PRO A 37 17.70 4.66 17.12
C PRO A 37 17.77 5.93 17.98
N ASN A 38 17.23 7.07 17.51
CA ASN A 38 17.36 8.35 18.22
C ASN A 38 16.01 8.99 18.58
N ASP A 39 14.89 8.34 18.28
CA ASP A 39 13.58 8.88 18.62
C ASP A 39 13.18 8.44 20.03
N PRO A 40 12.72 9.37 20.89
CA PRO A 40 12.16 8.98 22.17
C PRO A 40 10.95 8.06 21.94
N PRO A 41 10.65 7.14 22.88
CA PRO A 41 9.45 6.30 22.80
C PRO A 41 8.25 7.20 22.53
N ARG A 42 7.49 6.90 21.45
CA ARG A 42 6.34 7.69 21.03
C ARG A 42 5.35 7.82 22.19
N ARG A 43 5.45 8.89 22.98
CA ARG A 43 4.39 9.28 23.90
C ARG A 43 3.24 9.68 23.00
N GLY A 44 2.12 8.97 23.08
CA GLY A 44 0.94 9.16 22.23
C GLY A 44 0.53 10.62 22.16
N ARG A 45 1.10 11.35 21.21
CA ARG A 45 0.78 12.75 20.96
C ARG A 45 -0.55 12.67 20.21
N ARG A 46 -1.65 12.74 20.96
CA ARG A 46 -2.95 13.00 20.36
C ARG A 46 -2.76 14.19 19.41
N PRO A 47 -3.10 14.07 18.12
CA PRO A 47 -3.08 15.25 17.27
C PRO A 47 -4.00 16.25 17.96
N ALA A 48 -3.44 17.39 18.37
CA ALA A 48 -4.27 18.55 18.62
C ALA A 48 -5.13 18.72 17.37
N ARG A 49 -6.36 19.20 17.50
CA ARG A 49 -7.16 19.68 16.37
C ARG A 49 -6.45 20.92 15.80
N THR A 50 -5.31 20.71 15.18
CA THR A 50 -4.55 21.71 14.45
C THR A 50 -5.23 21.83 13.10
N ASP A 51 -5.51 23.05 12.68
CA ASP A 51 -6.00 23.31 11.33
C ASP A 51 -5.06 22.62 10.33
N ARG A 52 -5.57 21.66 9.56
CA ARG A 52 -4.79 20.92 8.57
C ARG A 52 -4.15 21.86 7.54
N ARG A 53 -4.75 23.03 7.31
CA ARG A 53 -4.20 24.07 6.41
C ARG A 53 -2.89 24.67 6.91
N LEU A 54 -2.63 24.60 8.22
CA LEU A 54 -1.41 25.12 8.85
C LEU A 54 -0.36 24.02 9.09
N ALA A 55 -0.68 22.75 8.79
CA ALA A 55 0.28 21.66 8.94
C ALA A 55 1.51 21.90 8.04
N GLY A 56 2.71 21.80 8.61
CA GLY A 56 3.97 22.06 7.91
C GLY A 56 4.38 23.53 7.77
N ALA A 57 3.53 24.50 8.15
CA ALA A 57 3.85 25.92 8.03
C ALA A 57 5.07 26.33 8.88
N ASP A 58 5.15 25.86 10.14
CA ASP A 58 6.30 26.13 11.02
C ASP A 58 7.60 25.51 10.48
N ALA A 59 7.52 24.29 9.94
CA ALA A 59 8.66 23.62 9.32
C ALA A 59 9.11 24.37 8.05
N ALA A 60 8.17 24.85 7.24
CA ALA A 60 8.47 25.69 6.08
C ALA A 60 9.13 27.02 6.48
N ALA A 61 8.69 27.67 7.56
CA ALA A 61 9.31 28.90 8.07
C ALA A 61 10.74 28.69 8.60
N VAL A 62 11.02 27.54 9.22
CA VAL A 62 12.41 27.15 9.57
C VAL A 62 13.23 26.96 8.30
N LEU A 63 12.68 26.25 7.31
CA LEU A 63 13.33 25.97 6.04
C LEU A 63 13.63 27.26 5.26
N ASP A 64 12.69 28.19 5.15
CA ASP A 64 12.89 29.49 4.48
C ASP A 64 14.04 30.28 5.10
N ARG A 65 14.07 30.38 6.43
CA ARG A 65 15.16 31.08 7.15
C ARG A 65 16.52 30.45 6.87
N TYR A 66 16.59 29.11 6.85
CA TYR A 66 17.82 28.41 6.53
C TYR A 66 18.23 28.59 5.06
N LEU A 67 17.28 28.50 4.14
CA LEU A 67 17.52 28.59 2.70
C LEU A 67 17.93 30.00 2.26
N ALA A 68 17.52 31.04 2.99
CA ALA A 68 17.95 32.42 2.77
C ALA A 68 19.42 32.70 3.17
N GLY A 69 20.02 31.91 4.06
CA GLY A 69 21.42 32.07 4.50
C GLY A 69 22.41 31.36 3.57
N ASP A 70 23.55 30.89 4.08
CA ASP A 70 24.51 30.01 3.38
C ASP A 70 24.97 28.81 4.25
N ALA A 71 24.29 28.61 5.38
CA ALA A 71 24.61 27.59 6.36
C ALA A 71 24.64 26.18 5.76
N HIS A 72 25.52 25.34 6.29
CA HIS A 72 25.61 23.92 5.92
C HIS A 72 24.35 23.16 6.40
N PRO A 73 23.84 22.14 5.65
CA PRO A 73 22.62 21.40 6.02
C PRO A 73 22.62 20.77 7.42
N SER A 74 23.80 20.52 8.00
CA SER A 74 23.93 20.08 9.39
C SER A 74 23.33 21.04 10.42
N ALA A 75 23.19 22.32 10.08
CA ALA A 75 22.51 23.31 10.93
C ALA A 75 21.02 23.01 11.13
N LEU A 76 20.40 22.18 10.28
CA LEU A 76 19.01 21.78 10.39
C LEU A 76 18.78 20.55 11.29
N VAL A 77 19.83 19.85 11.73
CA VAL A 77 19.66 18.63 12.54
C VAL A 77 18.93 18.95 13.84
N GLY A 78 17.78 18.30 14.04
CA GLY A 78 16.94 18.51 15.23
C GLY A 78 16.14 19.81 15.23
N ALA A 79 16.28 20.67 14.21
CA ALA A 79 15.52 21.92 14.10
C ALA A 79 14.01 21.67 13.99
N PHE A 80 13.61 20.47 13.57
CA PHE A 80 12.22 20.07 13.37
C PHE A 80 11.66 19.19 14.50
N ARG A 81 12.44 18.86 15.53
CA ARG A 81 12.09 17.83 16.54
C ARG A 81 10.77 18.10 17.26
N GLU A 82 10.47 19.36 17.56
CA GLU A 82 9.24 19.74 18.26
C GLU A 82 8.08 20.09 17.32
N LEU A 83 8.35 20.16 16.02
CA LEU A 83 7.42 20.59 14.99
C LEU A 83 6.59 19.45 14.43
N SER A 84 5.37 19.78 14.00
CA SER A 84 4.52 18.83 13.27
C SER A 84 4.92 18.83 11.79
N VAL A 85 5.72 17.85 11.39
CA VAL A 85 6.12 17.66 9.98
C VAL A 85 5.13 16.71 9.29
N PRO A 86 4.50 17.12 8.17
CA PRO A 86 3.59 16.26 7.42
C PRO A 86 4.28 15.03 6.82
N ILE A 87 3.61 13.88 6.88
CA ILE A 87 4.07 12.62 6.24
C ILE A 87 3.67 12.50 4.77
N HIS A 88 2.83 13.42 4.28
CA HIS A 88 2.34 13.50 2.90
C HIS A 88 2.91 14.77 2.23
N PRO A 89 2.89 14.86 0.88
CA PRO A 89 3.19 16.09 0.17
C PRO A 89 2.44 17.29 0.77
N ASN A 90 3.16 18.40 0.96
CA ASN A 90 2.64 19.57 1.66
C ASN A 90 3.03 20.84 0.91
N ASP A 91 2.03 21.68 0.66
CA ASP A 91 2.17 22.90 -0.15
C ASP A 91 3.14 23.92 0.47
N HIS A 92 3.22 24.01 1.81
CA HIS A 92 4.12 24.96 2.46
C HIS A 92 5.58 24.56 2.29
N LEU A 93 5.91 23.28 2.48
CA LEU A 93 7.27 22.77 2.26
C LEU A 93 7.66 22.83 0.78
N ALA A 94 6.73 22.51 -0.13
CA ALA A 94 6.96 22.64 -1.56
C ALA A 94 7.19 24.10 -1.98
N ALA A 95 6.40 25.05 -1.45
CA ALA A 95 6.58 26.47 -1.73
C ALA A 95 7.93 27.00 -1.21
N ALA A 96 8.35 26.58 -0.02
CA ALA A 96 9.67 26.94 0.52
C ALA A 96 10.82 26.42 -0.36
N ALA A 97 10.70 25.18 -0.86
CA ALA A 97 11.64 24.61 -1.82
C ALA A 97 11.70 25.41 -3.14
N LEU A 98 10.55 25.83 -3.67
CA LEU A 98 10.48 26.56 -4.95
C LEU A 98 11.00 28.01 -4.88
N ARG A 99 11.09 28.61 -3.69
CA ARG A 99 11.60 29.98 -3.50
C ARG A 99 13.12 30.10 -3.57
N THR A 100 13.84 28.97 -3.61
CA THR A 100 15.31 28.93 -3.51
C THR A 100 15.93 28.23 -4.71
N ASP A 101 17.23 28.43 -4.91
CA ASP A 101 18.01 27.66 -5.86
C ASP A 101 17.82 26.14 -5.70
N ARG A 102 17.62 25.48 -6.84
CA ARG A 102 17.28 24.05 -6.93
C ARG A 102 18.43 23.16 -6.46
N GLU A 103 19.68 23.52 -6.77
CA GLU A 103 20.83 22.74 -6.35
C GLU A 103 20.97 22.74 -4.83
N ARG A 104 20.77 23.91 -4.21
CA ARG A 104 20.76 24.04 -2.74
C ARG A 104 19.68 23.20 -2.08
N VAL A 105 18.47 23.23 -2.63
CA VAL A 105 17.33 22.43 -2.13
C VAL A 105 17.67 20.95 -2.21
N ARG A 106 18.14 20.47 -3.36
CA ARG A 106 18.54 19.07 -3.57
C ARG A 106 19.65 18.65 -2.62
N ARG A 107 20.72 19.45 -2.50
CA ARG A 107 21.84 19.19 -1.60
C ARG A 107 21.38 19.09 -0.14
N THR A 108 20.49 19.98 0.28
CA THR A 108 19.92 19.97 1.63
C THR A 108 19.05 18.74 1.85
N GLY A 109 18.17 18.41 0.89
CA GLY A 109 17.31 17.22 0.93
C GLY A 109 18.11 15.92 1.04
N ARG A 110 19.12 15.75 0.15
CA ARG A 110 20.03 14.58 0.19
C ARG A 110 20.71 14.45 1.55
N TRP A 111 21.23 15.57 2.06
CA TRP A 111 21.95 15.57 3.32
C TRP A 111 21.05 15.17 4.48
N LEU A 112 19.85 15.73 4.58
CA LEU A 112 18.88 15.41 5.63
C LEU A 112 18.42 13.96 5.57
N VAL A 113 18.12 13.42 4.39
CA VAL A 113 17.73 12.00 4.27
C VAL A 113 18.88 11.09 4.66
N ARG A 114 20.12 11.41 4.27
CA ARG A 114 21.28 10.55 4.52
C ARG A 114 21.81 10.62 5.95
N HIS A 115 21.75 11.78 6.58
CA HIS A 115 22.40 12.05 7.88
C HIS A 115 21.42 12.41 9.00
N GLY A 116 20.13 12.61 8.71
CA GLY A 116 19.11 12.93 9.69
C GLY A 116 18.94 11.81 10.74
N PRO A 117 19.11 12.12 12.03
CA PRO A 117 18.93 11.13 13.10
C PRO A 117 17.45 10.98 13.54
N ALA A 118 16.59 11.96 13.24
CA ALA A 118 15.19 12.00 13.67
C ALA A 118 14.21 11.92 12.49
N GLU A 119 13.00 11.37 12.71
CA GLU A 119 11.96 11.25 11.69
C GLU A 119 11.67 12.58 10.99
N ALA A 120 11.53 13.66 11.77
CA ALA A 120 11.20 14.98 11.27
C ALA A 120 12.24 15.53 10.29
N ASP A 121 13.53 15.28 10.55
CA ASP A 121 14.63 15.73 9.68
C ASP A 121 14.54 15.02 8.31
N VAL A 122 14.30 13.70 8.33
CA VAL A 122 14.18 12.87 7.12
C VAL A 122 12.90 13.19 6.34
N LEU A 123 11.78 13.45 7.01
CA LEU A 123 10.53 13.88 6.37
C LEU A 123 10.70 15.19 5.60
N VAL A 124 11.34 16.20 6.22
CA VAL A 124 11.67 17.45 5.51
C VAL A 124 12.62 17.18 4.35
N GLY A 125 13.65 16.35 4.54
CA GLY A 125 14.56 15.95 3.48
C GLY A 125 13.85 15.32 2.29
N LEU A 126 12.92 14.38 2.53
CA LEU A 126 12.10 13.76 1.49
C LEU A 126 11.14 14.75 0.81
N ALA A 127 10.54 15.69 1.56
CA ALA A 127 9.71 16.74 0.98
C ALA A 127 10.49 17.66 0.02
N LEU A 128 11.74 17.98 0.36
CA LEU A 128 12.65 18.71 -0.54
C LEU A 128 12.97 17.90 -1.80
N LEU A 129 13.32 16.62 -1.64
CA LEU A 129 13.60 15.73 -2.80
C LEU A 129 12.36 15.49 -3.67
N ALA A 130 11.16 15.53 -3.10
CA ALA A 130 9.90 15.40 -3.86
C ALA A 130 9.61 16.62 -4.75
N SER A 131 10.21 17.77 -4.44
CA SER A 131 10.12 18.98 -5.26
C SER A 131 11.12 18.99 -6.43
N ASP A 132 12.05 18.02 -6.45
CA ASP A 132 13.06 17.81 -7.48
C ASP A 132 12.84 16.50 -8.27
N TRP A 133 13.64 16.29 -9.32
CA TRP A 133 13.48 15.27 -10.35
C TRP A 133 14.78 14.50 -10.65
N ASP A 134 15.83 14.71 -9.85
CA ASP A 134 17.13 14.10 -10.09
C ASP A 134 17.06 12.57 -9.86
N GLU A 135 17.42 11.81 -10.90
CA GLU A 135 17.35 10.35 -10.91
C GLU A 135 18.41 9.72 -9.98
N ASP A 136 19.51 10.43 -9.71
CA ASP A 136 20.56 10.00 -8.76
C ASP A 136 20.02 9.89 -7.32
N ASP A 137 18.86 10.48 -7.03
CA ASP A 137 18.20 10.37 -5.73
C ASP A 137 17.45 9.05 -5.53
N ILE A 138 17.19 8.29 -6.61
CA ILE A 138 16.36 7.09 -6.54
C ILE A 138 16.89 6.09 -5.50
N PRO A 139 18.18 5.71 -5.46
CA PRO A 139 18.68 4.79 -4.45
C PRO A 139 18.46 5.29 -3.02
N LEU A 140 18.63 6.60 -2.79
CA LEU A 140 18.45 7.23 -1.48
C LEU A 140 16.97 7.17 -1.05
N ILE A 141 16.07 7.64 -1.92
CA ILE A 141 14.62 7.67 -1.68
C ILE A 141 14.05 6.24 -1.52
N ARG A 142 14.48 5.32 -2.38
CA ARG A 142 14.06 3.92 -2.36
C ARG A 142 14.46 3.23 -1.05
N THR A 143 15.68 3.47 -0.57
CA THR A 143 16.16 2.85 0.67
C THR A 143 15.34 3.35 1.86
N ILE A 144 15.22 4.67 2.05
CA ILE A 144 14.46 5.20 3.19
C ILE A 144 12.96 4.87 3.10
N GLY A 145 12.44 4.75 1.87
CA GLY A 145 11.07 4.33 1.59
C GLY A 145 10.72 2.91 2.04
N LEU A 146 11.69 2.05 2.39
CA LEU A 146 11.45 0.75 3.02
C LEU A 146 10.81 0.89 4.42
N SER A 147 11.12 1.97 5.14
CA SER A 147 10.47 2.33 6.41
C SER A 147 9.13 3.03 6.13
N ALA A 148 8.29 2.31 5.38
CA ALA A 148 7.19 2.86 4.61
C ALA A 148 6.00 3.33 5.45
N LEU A 149 5.91 2.91 6.72
CA LEU A 149 4.86 3.39 7.63
C LEU A 149 4.94 4.91 7.85
N THR A 150 6.16 5.45 7.97
CA THR A 150 6.39 6.89 8.16
C THR A 150 6.72 7.58 6.85
N PHE A 151 7.63 7.02 6.06
CA PHE A 151 8.22 7.71 4.91
C PHE A 151 7.57 7.35 3.58
N GLY A 152 6.71 6.33 3.56
CA GLY A 152 6.10 5.78 2.35
C GLY A 152 5.42 6.81 1.46
N PRO A 153 4.52 7.68 1.97
CA PRO A 153 3.81 8.62 1.12
C PRO A 153 4.73 9.64 0.43
N LEU A 154 5.69 10.23 1.15
CA LEU A 154 6.65 11.17 0.56
C LEU A 154 7.66 10.48 -0.36
N ALA A 155 8.15 9.29 0.00
CA ALA A 155 9.04 8.51 -0.86
C ALA A 155 8.33 8.13 -2.18
N ALA A 156 7.08 7.67 -2.10
CA ALA A 156 6.28 7.35 -3.27
C ALA A 156 6.04 8.59 -4.15
N ALA A 157 5.67 9.73 -3.55
CA ALA A 157 5.50 10.99 -4.27
C ALA A 157 6.78 11.47 -4.97
N ALA A 158 7.94 11.34 -4.32
CA ALA A 158 9.23 11.70 -4.91
C ALA A 158 9.60 10.76 -6.08
N LEU A 159 9.36 9.45 -5.95
CA LEU A 159 9.64 8.48 -7.01
C LEU A 159 8.70 8.65 -8.21
N GLN A 160 7.42 8.98 -8.01
CA GLN A 160 6.45 9.16 -9.11
C GLN A 160 6.92 10.11 -10.20
N ARG A 161 7.72 11.12 -9.84
CA ARG A 161 8.13 12.19 -10.75
C ARG A 161 9.37 11.85 -11.56
N ARG A 162 10.14 10.83 -11.18
CA ARG A 162 11.46 10.53 -11.76
C ARG A 162 11.37 9.49 -12.87
N ARG A 163 12.22 9.60 -13.91
CA ARG A 163 12.41 8.48 -14.84
C ARG A 163 13.06 7.32 -14.08
N GLY A 164 12.65 6.09 -14.37
CA GLY A 164 13.03 4.92 -13.55
C GLY A 164 12.31 4.83 -12.19
N GLY A 165 11.54 5.87 -11.79
CA GLY A 165 10.80 5.88 -10.54
C GLY A 165 9.80 4.74 -10.39
N ALA A 166 9.14 4.33 -11.49
CA ALA A 166 8.26 3.17 -11.47
C ALA A 166 9.00 1.84 -11.22
N ASP A 167 10.29 1.68 -11.58
CA ASP A 167 11.06 0.48 -11.20
C ASP A 167 11.35 0.47 -9.70
N ALA A 168 11.69 1.63 -9.15
CA ALA A 168 11.88 1.78 -7.71
C ALA A 168 10.59 1.54 -6.92
N LEU A 169 9.45 2.00 -7.44
CA LEU A 169 8.12 1.74 -6.85
C LEU A 169 7.74 0.26 -6.95
N LEU A 170 8.01 -0.43 -8.06
CA LEU A 170 7.79 -1.88 -8.17
C LEU A 170 8.66 -2.64 -7.16
N TRP A 171 9.93 -2.25 -7.05
CA TRP A 171 10.86 -2.83 -6.10
C TRP A 171 10.40 -2.63 -4.64
N LEU A 172 9.88 -1.44 -4.32
CA LEU A 172 9.28 -1.15 -3.01
C LEU A 172 8.00 -1.95 -2.81
N GLY A 173 7.15 -2.08 -3.82
CA GLY A 173 5.89 -2.83 -3.75
C GLY A 173 6.06 -4.28 -3.33
N GLU A 174 7.23 -4.89 -3.59
CA GLU A 174 7.56 -6.24 -3.11
C GLU A 174 8.03 -6.28 -1.64
N ARG A 175 8.39 -5.12 -1.06
CA ARG A 175 9.13 -4.99 0.20
C ARG A 175 8.45 -4.09 1.23
N VAL A 176 7.22 -3.65 0.98
CA VAL A 176 6.44 -2.84 1.92
C VAL A 176 5.07 -3.45 2.19
N THR A 177 4.59 -3.24 3.41
CA THR A 177 3.27 -3.68 3.88
C THR A 177 2.52 -2.50 4.50
N GLY A 178 1.25 -2.72 4.85
CA GLY A 178 0.41 -1.73 5.52
C GLY A 178 0.23 -0.42 4.74
N TRP A 179 0.19 0.71 5.45
CA TRP A 179 0.04 2.04 4.85
C TRP A 179 1.14 2.43 3.87
N GLY A 180 2.34 1.89 4.04
CA GLY A 180 3.43 2.04 3.10
C GLY A 180 3.11 1.44 1.73
N ARG A 181 2.50 0.25 1.73
CA ARG A 181 2.02 -0.42 0.52
C ARG A 181 0.93 0.38 -0.17
N VAL A 182 -0.02 0.94 0.58
CA VAL A 182 -1.08 1.80 0.03
C VAL A 182 -0.47 2.93 -0.80
N SER A 183 0.48 3.67 -0.21
CA SER A 183 1.14 4.79 -0.88
C SER A 183 1.89 4.39 -2.15
N VAL A 184 2.60 3.25 -2.12
CA VAL A 184 3.38 2.74 -3.26
C VAL A 184 2.49 2.22 -4.37
N VAL A 185 1.40 1.51 -4.04
CA VAL A 185 0.50 0.95 -5.06
C VAL A 185 -0.29 2.05 -5.74
N GLU A 186 -0.84 3.02 -5.02
CA GLU A 186 -1.50 4.18 -5.64
C GLU A 186 -0.53 4.95 -6.55
N ALA A 187 0.75 5.04 -6.16
CA ALA A 187 1.79 5.61 -7.00
C ALA A 187 1.98 4.82 -8.31
N LEU A 188 2.07 3.50 -8.23
CA LEU A 188 2.15 2.63 -9.40
C LEU A 188 0.91 2.75 -10.31
N CYS A 189 -0.29 2.88 -9.74
CA CYS A 189 -1.51 3.11 -10.52
C CYS A 189 -1.44 4.42 -11.33
N ARG A 190 -0.80 5.46 -10.78
CA ARG A 190 -0.66 6.76 -11.44
C ARG A 190 0.44 6.81 -12.51
N VAL A 191 1.60 6.19 -12.28
CA VAL A 191 2.78 6.37 -13.14
C VAL A 191 3.37 5.08 -13.72
N GLY A 192 2.86 3.92 -13.33
CA GLY A 192 3.44 2.63 -13.67
C GLY A 192 3.21 2.18 -15.12
N GLY A 193 2.10 2.62 -15.73
CA GLY A 193 1.72 2.30 -17.11
C GLY A 193 1.77 0.80 -17.43
N GLU A 194 2.11 0.46 -18.67
CA GLU A 194 2.24 -0.93 -19.11
C GLU A 194 3.32 -1.71 -18.36
N ARG A 195 4.35 -1.04 -17.84
CA ARG A 195 5.44 -1.71 -17.12
C ARG A 195 5.00 -2.25 -15.76
N ALA A 196 4.15 -1.53 -15.03
CA ALA A 196 3.62 -2.00 -13.75
C ALA A 196 2.43 -2.96 -13.91
N ARG A 197 1.77 -2.97 -15.06
CA ARG A 197 0.54 -3.73 -15.29
C ARG A 197 0.66 -5.23 -14.96
N PRO A 198 1.71 -5.99 -15.38
CA PRO A 198 1.82 -7.40 -15.03
C PRO A 198 1.88 -7.64 -13.52
N TRP A 199 2.54 -6.73 -12.78
CA TRP A 199 2.65 -6.77 -11.34
C TRP A 199 1.33 -6.41 -10.66
N LEU A 200 0.67 -5.34 -11.13
CA LEU A 200 -0.64 -4.92 -10.62
C LEU A 200 -1.69 -6.03 -10.73
N LEU A 201 -1.67 -6.79 -11.83
CA LEU A 201 -2.59 -7.89 -12.11
C LEU A 201 -2.33 -9.19 -11.33
N ARG A 202 -1.23 -9.28 -10.58
CA ARG A 202 -0.84 -10.55 -9.93
C ARG A 202 -0.45 -10.39 -8.46
N ARG A 203 0.08 -9.23 -8.08
CA ARG A 203 0.77 -9.03 -6.80
C ARG A 203 0.30 -7.83 -5.99
N ALA A 204 -0.45 -6.89 -6.57
CA ALA A 204 -0.84 -5.66 -5.86
C ALA A 204 -1.60 -5.91 -4.56
N CYS A 205 -2.44 -6.94 -4.51
CA CYS A 205 -3.27 -7.29 -3.35
C CYS A 205 -2.79 -8.61 -2.76
N ASP A 206 -2.36 -8.51 -1.50
CA ASP A 206 -1.77 -9.58 -0.69
C ASP A 206 -2.72 -10.14 0.38
N GLY A 207 -3.96 -9.63 0.45
CA GLY A 207 -4.96 -10.04 1.42
C GLY A 207 -5.08 -9.14 2.66
N ASP A 208 -4.22 -8.12 2.79
CA ASP A 208 -4.37 -7.08 3.82
C ASP A 208 -5.67 -6.27 3.62
N PHE A 209 -6.32 -5.86 4.72
CA PHE A 209 -7.56 -5.08 4.67
C PHE A 209 -7.35 -3.67 4.07
N LEU A 210 -6.15 -3.10 4.20
CA LEU A 210 -5.77 -1.81 3.63
C LEU A 210 -5.73 -1.83 2.10
N ASN A 211 -5.73 -3.00 1.46
CA ASN A 211 -5.90 -3.12 0.02
C ASN A 211 -7.20 -2.46 -0.48
N ALA A 212 -8.22 -2.32 0.39
CA ALA A 212 -9.47 -1.64 0.08
C ALA A 212 -9.29 -0.17 -0.34
N TYR A 213 -8.21 0.49 0.07
CA TYR A 213 -7.94 1.87 -0.32
C TYR A 213 -7.55 2.03 -1.80
N PHE A 214 -6.94 0.99 -2.40
CA PHE A 214 -6.39 1.10 -3.76
C PHE A 214 -6.88 0.03 -4.75
N ALA A 215 -7.64 -0.98 -4.31
CA ALA A 215 -8.06 -2.09 -5.18
C ALA A 215 -8.81 -1.63 -6.44
N GLY A 216 -9.66 -0.60 -6.33
CA GLY A 216 -10.35 0.00 -7.47
C GLY A 216 -9.41 0.70 -8.46
N GLU A 217 -8.41 1.41 -7.94
CA GLU A 217 -7.37 2.03 -8.75
C GLU A 217 -6.55 0.97 -9.49
N VAL A 218 -6.17 -0.11 -8.81
CA VAL A 218 -5.47 -1.25 -9.41
C VAL A 218 -6.29 -1.85 -10.54
N ALA A 219 -7.57 -2.17 -10.28
CA ALA A 219 -8.44 -2.77 -11.28
C ALA A 219 -8.59 -1.89 -12.54
N THR A 220 -8.65 -0.57 -12.34
CA THR A 220 -8.77 0.43 -13.41
C THR A 220 -7.45 0.60 -14.17
N ALA A 221 -6.36 0.92 -13.47
CA ALA A 221 -5.05 1.20 -14.05
C ALA A 221 -4.45 -0.01 -14.77
N ALA A 222 -4.73 -1.23 -14.28
CA ALA A 222 -4.24 -2.45 -14.89
C ALA A 222 -5.13 -2.97 -16.04
N HIS A 223 -6.24 -2.28 -16.33
CA HIS A 223 -7.28 -2.72 -17.26
C HIS A 223 -7.72 -4.17 -16.98
N LEU A 224 -8.08 -4.46 -15.72
CA LEU A 224 -8.41 -5.80 -15.24
C LEU A 224 -9.47 -6.47 -16.10
N HIS A 225 -10.53 -5.73 -16.47
CA HIS A 225 -11.61 -6.21 -17.32
C HIS A 225 -11.13 -6.74 -18.67
N HIS A 226 -10.18 -6.06 -19.32
CA HIS A 226 -9.60 -6.54 -20.58
C HIS A 226 -8.72 -7.76 -20.35
N ALA A 227 -7.88 -7.74 -19.29
CA ALA A 227 -6.98 -8.84 -18.98
C ALA A 227 -7.73 -10.15 -18.69
N ILE A 228 -8.78 -10.10 -17.86
CA ILE A 228 -9.53 -11.31 -17.49
C ILE A 228 -10.44 -11.81 -18.62
N THR A 229 -10.84 -10.98 -19.58
CA THR A 229 -11.77 -11.41 -20.65
C THR A 229 -11.09 -11.95 -21.90
N THR A 230 -9.82 -11.60 -22.15
CA THR A 230 -9.11 -11.95 -23.40
C THR A 230 -8.27 -13.21 -23.32
N GLY A 231 -7.83 -13.61 -22.13
CA GLY A 231 -7.04 -14.81 -21.88
C GLY A 231 -6.41 -14.74 -20.50
N SER A 232 -6.45 -15.84 -19.75
CA SER A 232 -6.08 -15.78 -18.32
C SER A 232 -5.33 -17.02 -17.88
N ASP A 233 -4.25 -16.79 -17.13
CA ASP A 233 -3.55 -17.82 -16.37
C ASP A 233 -4.13 -17.90 -14.94
N ASP A 234 -3.79 -18.97 -14.24
CA ASP A 234 -4.27 -19.21 -12.87
C ASP A 234 -3.92 -18.07 -11.90
N ALA A 235 -2.74 -17.46 -12.07
CA ALA A 235 -2.27 -16.38 -11.18
C ALA A 235 -3.11 -15.10 -11.34
N LEU A 236 -3.47 -14.75 -12.57
CA LEU A 236 -4.37 -13.63 -12.88
C LEU A 236 -5.77 -13.90 -12.33
N VAL A 237 -6.30 -15.11 -12.49
CA VAL A 237 -7.64 -15.46 -11.99
C VAL A 237 -7.67 -15.39 -10.46
N ASP A 238 -6.66 -15.96 -9.79
CA ASP A 238 -6.55 -15.93 -8.33
C ASP A 238 -6.43 -14.51 -7.78
N HIS A 239 -5.63 -13.66 -8.44
CA HIS A 239 -5.50 -12.25 -8.04
C HIS A 239 -6.77 -11.44 -8.34
N THR A 240 -7.45 -11.73 -9.45
CA THR A 240 -8.78 -11.16 -9.77
C THR A 240 -9.78 -11.49 -8.68
N GLY A 241 -9.83 -12.75 -8.22
CA GLY A 241 -10.67 -13.17 -7.10
C GLY A 241 -10.39 -12.36 -5.83
N ARG A 242 -9.11 -12.19 -5.47
CA ARG A 242 -8.72 -11.34 -4.32
C ARG A 242 -9.18 -9.89 -4.49
N LEU A 243 -9.01 -9.30 -5.67
CA LEU A 243 -9.50 -7.94 -5.95
C LEU A 243 -11.02 -7.84 -5.79
N LEU A 244 -11.78 -8.81 -6.29
CA LEU A 244 -13.24 -8.82 -6.18
C LEU A 244 -13.71 -8.90 -4.72
N VAL A 245 -13.07 -9.74 -3.90
CA VAL A 245 -13.35 -9.81 -2.44
C VAL A 245 -13.08 -8.48 -1.77
N VAL A 246 -11.94 -7.85 -2.06
CA VAL A 246 -11.58 -6.55 -1.48
C VAL A 246 -12.60 -5.47 -1.91
N LEU A 247 -12.98 -5.43 -3.19
CA LEU A 247 -13.99 -4.49 -3.69
C LEU A 247 -15.38 -4.71 -3.08
N GLY A 248 -15.74 -5.94 -2.73
CA GLY A 248 -16.99 -6.25 -2.03
C GLY A 248 -17.04 -5.68 -0.62
N CYS A 249 -15.89 -5.65 0.06
CA CYS A 249 -15.75 -5.17 1.44
C CYS A 249 -15.27 -3.70 1.58
N ALA A 250 -14.96 -2.99 0.50
CA ALA A 250 -14.30 -1.67 0.51
C ALA A 250 -15.13 -0.46 1.01
N SER A 251 -16.30 -0.70 1.61
CA SER A 251 -17.24 0.35 2.06
C SER A 251 -16.58 1.36 3.00
N GLY A 252 -16.40 2.61 2.54
CA GLY A 252 -15.81 3.70 3.33
C GLY A 252 -14.27 3.82 3.24
N MET A 253 -13.61 2.93 2.50
CA MET A 253 -12.15 2.95 2.30
C MET A 253 -11.75 3.23 0.85
N GLY A 254 -12.54 2.81 -0.13
CA GLY A 254 -12.24 3.04 -1.55
C GLY A 254 -13.39 2.66 -2.48
N THR A 255 -13.06 2.35 -3.73
CA THR A 255 -14.03 1.90 -4.73
C THR A 255 -14.64 0.56 -4.33
N THR A 256 -15.97 0.47 -4.36
CA THR A 256 -16.69 -0.79 -4.14
C THR A 256 -16.96 -1.50 -5.47
N LEU A 257 -17.43 -2.75 -5.44
CA LEU A 257 -17.95 -3.44 -6.64
C LEU A 257 -19.03 -2.61 -7.38
N GLY A 258 -19.87 -1.88 -6.64
CA GLY A 258 -20.86 -0.97 -7.19
C GLY A 258 -20.27 0.32 -7.81
N GLY A 259 -19.04 0.68 -7.43
CA GLY A 259 -18.32 1.84 -7.95
C GLY A 259 -17.35 1.51 -9.09
N TYR A 260 -17.17 0.24 -9.44
CA TYR A 260 -16.27 -0.21 -10.51
C TYR A 260 -17.09 -0.56 -11.76
N PRO A 261 -17.13 0.29 -12.80
CA PRO A 261 -18.07 0.13 -13.91
C PRO A 261 -18.03 -1.22 -14.63
N PRO A 262 -16.86 -1.84 -14.93
CA PRO A 262 -16.83 -3.14 -15.60
C PRO A 262 -16.90 -4.33 -14.61
N ALA A 263 -17.30 -4.11 -13.35
CA ALA A 263 -17.37 -5.16 -12.32
C ALA A 263 -18.15 -6.39 -12.78
N ARG A 264 -19.30 -6.20 -13.44
CA ARG A 264 -20.11 -7.31 -13.95
C ARG A 264 -19.32 -8.22 -14.90
N ALA A 265 -18.70 -7.63 -15.93
CA ALA A 265 -17.93 -8.39 -16.91
C ALA A 265 -16.74 -9.13 -16.27
N VAL A 266 -16.11 -8.51 -15.26
CA VAL A 266 -15.02 -9.14 -14.50
C VAL A 266 -15.52 -10.32 -13.67
N VAL A 267 -16.65 -10.18 -12.97
CA VAL A 267 -17.23 -11.26 -12.16
C VAL A 267 -17.69 -12.43 -13.04
N GLU A 268 -18.33 -12.14 -14.18
CA GLU A 268 -18.74 -13.15 -15.17
C GLU A 268 -17.54 -13.91 -15.73
N ALA A 269 -16.49 -13.20 -16.14
CA ALA A 269 -15.26 -13.81 -16.65
C ALA A 269 -14.56 -14.66 -15.56
N HIS A 270 -14.43 -14.14 -14.35
CA HIS A 270 -13.83 -14.85 -13.22
C HIS A 270 -14.58 -16.15 -12.91
N ALA A 271 -15.92 -16.13 -12.83
CA ALA A 271 -16.72 -17.34 -12.61
C ALA A 271 -16.48 -18.39 -13.72
N GLY A 272 -16.38 -17.94 -14.98
CA GLY A 272 -16.07 -18.81 -16.11
C GLY A 272 -14.67 -19.43 -16.05
N HIS A 273 -13.66 -18.68 -15.60
CA HIS A 273 -12.30 -19.18 -15.44
C HIS A 273 -12.15 -20.11 -14.26
N LEU A 274 -12.75 -19.78 -13.11
CA LEU A 274 -12.73 -20.58 -11.89
C LEU A 274 -13.20 -22.02 -12.17
N ALA A 275 -14.21 -22.19 -13.01
CA ALA A 275 -14.74 -23.49 -13.42
C ALA A 275 -13.72 -24.41 -14.12
N ARG A 276 -12.59 -23.87 -14.61
CA ARG A 276 -11.51 -24.60 -15.28
C ARG A 276 -10.25 -24.75 -14.42
N GLN A 277 -10.17 -24.06 -13.29
CA GLN A 277 -9.01 -24.12 -12.42
C GLN A 277 -9.00 -25.41 -11.58
N ALA A 278 -7.79 -25.84 -11.19
CA ALA A 278 -7.65 -26.86 -10.15
C ALA A 278 -8.23 -26.32 -8.82
N PRO A 279 -9.03 -27.11 -8.08
CA PRO A 279 -9.61 -26.66 -6.83
C PRO A 279 -8.54 -26.51 -5.74
N THR A 280 -8.66 -25.46 -4.93
CA THR A 280 -7.89 -25.27 -3.69
C THR A 280 -8.80 -24.68 -2.62
N ALA A 281 -8.46 -24.86 -1.34
CA ALA A 281 -9.22 -24.26 -0.24
C ALA A 281 -9.30 -22.73 -0.35
N ASP A 282 -8.21 -22.07 -0.79
CA ASP A 282 -8.16 -20.62 -0.98
C ASP A 282 -9.06 -20.14 -2.12
N ARG A 283 -9.08 -20.84 -3.26
CA ARG A 283 -9.99 -20.54 -4.38
C ARG A 283 -11.44 -20.76 -3.97
N PHE A 284 -11.72 -21.83 -3.23
CA PHE A 284 -13.06 -22.12 -2.70
C PHE A 284 -13.53 -20.99 -1.78
N ALA A 285 -12.71 -20.61 -0.79
CA ALA A 285 -13.04 -19.54 0.14
C ALA A 285 -13.26 -18.19 -0.58
N THR A 286 -12.39 -17.85 -1.53
CA THR A 286 -12.51 -16.64 -2.36
C THR A 286 -13.84 -16.62 -3.12
N ALA A 287 -14.20 -17.72 -3.76
CA ALA A 287 -15.44 -17.85 -4.51
C ALA A 287 -16.69 -17.77 -3.60
N VAL A 288 -16.64 -18.34 -2.39
CA VAL A 288 -17.72 -18.19 -1.40
C VAL A 288 -17.88 -16.73 -0.96
N SER A 289 -16.78 -16.02 -0.71
CA SER A 289 -16.83 -14.59 -0.37
C SER A 289 -17.50 -13.78 -1.47
N ILE A 290 -17.08 -13.98 -2.74
CA ILE A 290 -17.67 -13.28 -3.88
C ILE A 290 -19.16 -13.61 -4.02
N ALA A 291 -19.55 -14.89 -3.95
CA ALA A 291 -20.94 -15.30 -4.06
C ALA A 291 -21.81 -14.74 -2.92
N SER A 292 -21.27 -14.66 -1.71
CA SER A 292 -21.96 -14.08 -0.55
C SER A 292 -22.20 -12.57 -0.73
N ASP A 293 -21.19 -11.85 -1.24
CA ASP A 293 -21.32 -10.41 -1.52
C ASP A 293 -22.35 -10.14 -2.64
N LEU A 294 -22.37 -10.98 -3.68
CA LEU A 294 -23.35 -10.90 -4.77
C LEU A 294 -24.79 -11.11 -4.30
N ALA A 295 -25.00 -12.08 -3.40
CA ALA A 295 -26.30 -12.36 -2.78
C ALA A 295 -26.74 -11.26 -1.79
N GLY A 296 -25.80 -10.44 -1.31
CA GLY A 296 -26.04 -9.33 -0.39
C GLY A 296 -26.74 -8.12 -1.01
N PRO A 297 -27.09 -7.10 -0.20
CA PRO A 297 -27.76 -5.89 -0.67
C PRO A 297 -26.83 -4.90 -1.40
N LYS A 298 -25.51 -5.04 -1.25
CA LYS A 298 -24.49 -4.14 -1.84
C LYS A 298 -24.11 -4.64 -3.23
N ALA A 299 -25.02 -4.46 -4.17
CA ALA A 299 -24.94 -5.06 -5.51
C ALA A 299 -23.80 -4.50 -6.39
N VAL A 300 -23.41 -5.34 -7.36
CA VAL A 300 -22.59 -4.97 -8.52
C VAL A 300 -23.27 -3.86 -9.31
N ALA A 301 -22.48 -2.88 -9.77
CA ALA A 301 -22.97 -1.72 -10.52
C ALA A 301 -23.78 -2.17 -11.75
N GLY A 302 -25.01 -1.67 -11.88
CA GLY A 302 -25.84 -1.89 -13.08
C GLY A 302 -26.36 -3.32 -13.28
N ALA A 303 -26.22 -4.21 -12.30
CA ALA A 303 -26.79 -5.56 -12.38
C ALA A 303 -28.21 -5.62 -11.80
N THR A 304 -29.14 -6.27 -12.51
CA THR A 304 -30.47 -6.59 -11.97
C THR A 304 -30.37 -7.68 -10.91
N ARG A 305 -31.46 -7.92 -10.16
CA ARG A 305 -31.50 -9.01 -9.17
C ARG A 305 -31.29 -10.36 -9.84
N GLU A 306 -31.97 -10.60 -10.95
CA GLU A 306 -31.90 -11.84 -11.73
C GLU A 306 -30.47 -12.09 -12.22
N GLN A 307 -29.78 -11.06 -12.71
CA GLN A 307 -28.39 -11.17 -13.16
C GLN A 307 -27.43 -11.50 -12.02
N ARG A 308 -27.70 -11.02 -10.80
CA ARG A 308 -26.92 -11.38 -9.62
C ARG A 308 -27.19 -12.80 -9.18
N ASP A 309 -28.45 -13.22 -9.18
CA ASP A 309 -28.86 -14.58 -8.83
C ASP A 309 -28.22 -15.58 -9.81
N ASP A 310 -28.23 -15.29 -11.12
CA ASP A 310 -27.54 -16.08 -12.15
C ASP A 310 -26.04 -16.22 -11.88
N LEU A 311 -25.37 -15.14 -11.46
CA LEU A 311 -23.95 -15.15 -11.11
C LEU A 311 -23.68 -16.00 -9.86
N VAL A 312 -24.51 -15.87 -8.83
CA VAL A 312 -24.42 -16.69 -7.60
C VAL A 312 -24.56 -18.18 -7.96
N GLU A 313 -25.52 -18.54 -8.80
CA GLU A 313 -25.70 -19.91 -9.28
C GLU A 313 -24.50 -20.45 -10.05
N ARG A 314 -23.83 -19.62 -10.86
CA ARG A 314 -22.58 -20.02 -11.54
C ARG A 314 -21.46 -20.36 -10.56
N TYR A 315 -21.29 -19.57 -9.49
CA TYR A 315 -20.30 -19.90 -8.45
C TYR A 315 -20.69 -21.18 -7.71
N ARG A 316 -21.96 -21.32 -7.30
CA ARG A 316 -22.49 -22.52 -6.64
C ARG A 316 -22.23 -23.79 -7.46
N ALA A 317 -22.55 -23.76 -8.75
CA ALA A 317 -22.33 -24.89 -9.66
C ALA A 317 -20.87 -25.33 -9.79
N VAL A 318 -19.90 -24.44 -9.54
CA VAL A 318 -18.48 -24.81 -9.44
C VAL A 318 -18.16 -25.39 -8.07
N LEU A 319 -18.58 -24.71 -7.01
CA LEU A 319 -18.29 -25.07 -5.62
C LEU A 319 -18.91 -26.41 -5.21
N ASP A 320 -20.05 -26.77 -5.80
CA ASP A 320 -20.75 -28.03 -5.53
C ASP A 320 -20.17 -29.23 -6.27
N ARG A 321 -19.14 -29.08 -7.10
CA ARG A 321 -18.46 -30.23 -7.74
C ARG A 321 -17.68 -31.05 -6.71
N ASP A 322 -17.59 -32.37 -6.90
CA ASP A 322 -16.93 -33.28 -5.95
C ASP A 322 -15.50 -32.86 -5.62
N ALA A 323 -14.72 -32.48 -6.64
CA ALA A 323 -13.34 -32.06 -6.48
C ALA A 323 -13.20 -30.76 -5.64
N TRP A 324 -14.18 -29.85 -5.73
CA TRP A 324 -14.20 -28.61 -4.95
C TRP A 324 -14.67 -28.84 -3.51
N CYS A 325 -15.65 -29.72 -3.29
CA CYS A 325 -16.05 -30.15 -1.96
C CYS A 325 -14.90 -30.87 -1.22
N ALA A 326 -14.13 -31.70 -1.93
CA ALA A 326 -13.05 -32.49 -1.36
C ALA A 326 -11.91 -31.65 -0.75
N VAL A 327 -11.64 -30.45 -1.28
CA VAL A 327 -10.55 -29.59 -0.76
C VAL A 327 -10.92 -28.83 0.51
N VAL A 328 -12.21 -28.76 0.88
CA VAL A 328 -12.66 -28.03 2.08
C VAL A 328 -13.17 -28.92 3.20
N ARG A 329 -13.67 -30.13 2.91
CA ARG A 329 -14.13 -31.09 3.93
C ARG A 329 -13.09 -31.44 5.01
N PRO A 330 -11.78 -31.53 4.69
CA PRO A 330 -10.77 -31.82 5.70
C PRO A 330 -10.40 -30.62 6.58
N LEU A 331 -10.89 -29.41 6.27
CA LEU A 331 -10.48 -28.20 7.00
C LEU A 331 -10.98 -28.24 8.46
N PRO A 332 -10.14 -27.88 9.44
CA PRO A 332 -10.55 -27.82 10.84
C PRO A 332 -11.65 -26.78 11.04
N ALA A 333 -12.60 -27.07 11.93
CA ALA A 333 -13.61 -26.11 12.37
C ALA A 333 -13.12 -25.19 13.51
N ASP A 334 -11.81 -24.98 13.65
CA ASP A 334 -11.23 -24.19 14.73
C ASP A 334 -11.55 -22.69 14.54
N PRO A 335 -12.13 -21.99 15.53
CA PRO A 335 -12.37 -20.55 15.50
C PRO A 335 -11.13 -19.68 15.20
N GLY A 336 -9.92 -20.19 15.43
CA GLY A 336 -8.66 -19.51 15.11
C GLY A 336 -8.18 -19.68 13.66
N ASP A 337 -8.84 -20.54 12.86
CA ASP A 337 -8.48 -20.80 11.47
C ASP A 337 -8.98 -19.69 10.54
N ARG A 338 -8.18 -19.35 9.52
CA ARG A 338 -8.53 -18.40 8.45
C ARG A 338 -9.85 -18.74 7.73
N TYR A 339 -10.30 -20.00 7.80
CA TYR A 339 -11.53 -20.49 7.20
C TYR A 339 -12.69 -20.70 8.19
N ALA A 340 -12.56 -20.29 9.45
CA ALA A 340 -13.60 -20.51 10.48
C ALA A 340 -14.98 -19.94 10.10
N TRP A 341 -15.03 -18.90 9.26
CA TRP A 341 -16.27 -18.28 8.78
C TRP A 341 -16.93 -19.07 7.63
N LEU A 342 -16.19 -19.95 6.96
CA LEU A 342 -16.58 -20.60 5.71
C LEU A 342 -17.82 -21.51 5.85
N PRO A 343 -17.97 -22.33 6.90
CA PRO A 343 -19.17 -23.17 7.04
C PRO A 343 -20.47 -22.36 7.12
N ARG A 344 -20.44 -21.24 7.87
CA ARG A 344 -21.62 -20.35 8.01
C ARG A 344 -21.98 -19.69 6.68
N ALA A 345 -20.99 -19.16 5.97
CA ALA A 345 -21.22 -18.54 4.66
C ALA A 345 -21.67 -19.56 3.61
N GLY A 346 -21.04 -20.73 3.59
CA GLY A 346 -21.40 -21.82 2.68
C GLY A 346 -22.81 -22.37 2.94
N ALA A 347 -23.23 -22.49 4.20
CA ALA A 347 -24.60 -22.89 4.56
C ALA A 347 -25.63 -21.83 4.13
N ALA A 348 -25.35 -20.54 4.31
CA ALA A 348 -26.20 -19.46 3.80
C ALA A 348 -26.32 -19.48 2.27
N LEU A 349 -25.29 -19.97 1.59
CA LEU A 349 -25.29 -20.21 0.15
C LEU A 349 -25.85 -21.60 -0.24
N GLY A 350 -26.23 -22.46 0.69
CA GLY A 350 -26.76 -23.80 0.38
C GLY A 350 -25.75 -24.76 -0.26
N LEU A 351 -24.45 -24.59 0.00
CA LEU A 351 -23.40 -25.40 -0.62
C LEU A 351 -23.35 -26.82 -0.04
N ARG A 352 -23.24 -27.81 -0.92
CA ARG A 352 -23.17 -29.25 -0.60
C ARG A 352 -21.97 -29.62 0.27
N ALA A 353 -20.90 -28.83 0.23
CA ALA A 353 -19.72 -29.04 1.07
C ALA A 353 -20.02 -28.93 2.58
N PHE A 354 -21.11 -28.23 2.95
CA PHE A 354 -21.50 -27.97 4.35
C PHE A 354 -22.95 -28.40 4.65
N GLY A 355 -23.63 -29.05 3.69
CA GLY A 355 -24.89 -29.72 3.90
C GLY A 355 -24.66 -31.11 4.51
N ALA A 356 -25.53 -31.49 5.45
CA ALA A 356 -25.61 -32.87 5.96
C ALA A 356 -26.18 -33.81 4.90
#